data_AF-A0A7X8B5N6-F1
#
_entry.id   AF-A0A7X8B5N6-F1
#
_cell.length_a   1.000
_cell.length_b   1.000
_cell.length_c   1.000
_cell.angle_alpha   90.00
_cell.angle_beta   90.00
_cell.angle_gamma   90.00
#
_symmetry.space_group_name_H-M   'P 1'
#
loop_
_entity.id
_entity.type
_entity.pdbx_description
1 polymer ?
#
loop_
_entity_poly.entity_id
_entity_poly.type
_entity_poly.pdbx_seq_one_letter_code
_entity_poly.pdbx_strand_id
1 'polypeptide(L)'
;MTDTDRAWAWTALLLGIHQSEEVALSIAAWLSDVGTTGIGWFDEHIRTNPLAGTNPAARAGVVAGQGVALWVVYRLTRDSRTLTRWVTSALVLSWAAAFCMHLGMSARTRSFMPGTATSIIPGIPGAIWVLRRIRELTA
;
A
#
# COMPACT_ATOMS: atom_id res chain seq x y z
N MET A 1 -10.77 -23.17 2.33
CA MET A 1 -10.02 -22.02 1.77
C MET A 1 -9.03 -22.58 0.78
N THR A 2 -9.13 -22.22 -0.50
CA THR A 2 -8.22 -22.71 -1.56
C THR A 2 -6.83 -22.07 -1.43
N ASP A 3 -5.85 -22.56 -2.18
CA ASP A 3 -4.53 -21.91 -2.22
C ASP A 3 -4.60 -20.51 -2.85
N THR A 4 -5.50 -20.28 -3.80
CA THR A 4 -5.77 -18.95 -4.37
C THR A 4 -6.39 -18.01 -3.34
N ASP A 5 -7.33 -18.48 -2.52
CA ASP A 5 -7.88 -17.72 -1.40
C ASP A 5 -6.77 -17.33 -0.40
N ARG A 6 -5.85 -18.26 -0.11
CA ARG A 6 -4.70 -18.00 0.78
C ARG A 6 -3.73 -16.98 0.21
N ALA A 7 -3.44 -17.04 -1.09
CA ALA A 7 -2.59 -16.04 -1.76
C ALA A 7 -3.20 -14.64 -1.65
N TRP A 8 -4.51 -14.53 -1.92
CA TRP A 8 -5.26 -13.29 -1.75
C TRP A 8 -5.30 -12.78 -0.32
N ALA A 9 -5.48 -13.67 0.67
CA ALA A 9 -5.47 -13.29 2.08
C ALA A 9 -4.14 -12.66 2.51
N TRP A 10 -3.02 -13.22 2.06
CA TRP A 10 -1.69 -12.66 2.34
C TRP A 10 -1.45 -11.31 1.66
N THR A 11 -1.89 -11.16 0.42
CA THR A 11 -1.84 -9.87 -0.29
C THR A 11 -2.70 -8.83 0.42
N ALA A 12 -3.94 -9.16 0.76
CA ALA A 12 -4.86 -8.25 1.45
C ALA A 12 -4.32 -7.84 2.83
N LEU A 13 -3.71 -8.77 3.57
CA LEU A 13 -3.11 -8.47 4.87
C LEU A 13 -1.96 -7.45 4.74
N LEU A 14 -1.05 -7.65 3.79
CA LEU A 14 0.07 -6.72 3.57
C LEU A 14 -0.42 -5.32 3.20
N LEU A 15 -1.36 -5.25 2.25
CA LEU A 15 -1.97 -3.99 1.80
C LEU A 15 -2.70 -3.30 2.95
N GLY A 16 -3.51 -4.03 3.71
CA GLY A 16 -4.30 -3.51 4.82
C GLY A 16 -3.45 -2.96 5.96
N ILE A 17 -2.34 -3.62 6.31
CA ILE A 17 -1.43 -3.11 7.34
C ILE A 17 -0.86 -1.75 6.92
N HIS A 18 -0.42 -1.60 5.67
CA HIS A 18 0.08 -0.32 5.19
C HIS A 18 -0.98 0.78 5.21
N GLN A 19 -2.17 0.46 4.71
CA GLN A 19 -3.28 1.40 4.63
C GLN A 19 -3.76 1.88 6.01
N SER A 20 -3.55 1.10 7.07
CA SER A 20 -3.88 1.52 8.44
C SER A 20 -3.11 2.76 8.90
N GLU A 21 -1.84 2.90 8.48
CA GLU A 21 -1.02 4.06 8.81
C GLU A 21 -1.47 5.29 8.04
N GLU A 22 -1.79 5.15 6.74
CA GLU A 22 -2.25 6.24 5.88
C GLU A 22 -3.63 6.78 6.31
N VAL A 23 -4.51 5.93 6.87
CA VAL A 23 -5.77 6.36 7.49
C VAL A 23 -5.53 7.10 8.81
N ALA A 24 -4.58 6.64 9.62
CA ALA A 24 -4.31 7.25 10.92
C ALA A 24 -3.59 8.61 10.77
N LEU A 25 -2.60 8.70 9.88
CA LEU A 25 -1.65 9.82 9.82
C LEU A 25 -1.67 10.52 8.46
N SER A 26 -1.78 11.85 8.46
CA SER A 26 -1.92 12.64 7.23
C SER A 26 -0.55 12.98 6.65
N ILE A 27 -0.32 12.52 5.42
CA ILE A 27 0.88 12.89 4.65
C ILE A 27 0.87 14.39 4.31
N ALA A 28 -0.29 14.99 4.04
CA ALA A 28 -0.39 16.43 3.77
C ALA A 28 -0.05 17.28 5.01
N ALA A 29 -0.43 16.83 6.21
CA ALA A 29 -0.01 17.50 7.45
C ALA A 29 1.52 17.42 7.60
N TRP A 30 2.10 16.22 7.43
CA TRP A 30 3.56 16.04 7.43
C TRP A 30 4.26 16.93 6.40
N LEU A 31 3.74 17.01 5.17
CA LEU A 31 4.31 17.86 4.13
C LEU A 31 4.23 19.35 4.51
N SER A 32 3.18 19.77 5.22
CA SER A 32 3.05 21.14 5.71
C SER A 32 4.12 21.46 6.75
N ASP A 33 4.47 20.51 7.61
CA ASP A 33 5.51 20.66 8.64
C ASP A 33 6.92 20.66 8.03
N VAL A 34 7.17 19.79 7.05
CA VAL A 34 8.46 19.68 6.34
C VAL A 34 8.64 20.78 5.28
N GLY A 35 7.54 21.39 4.83
CA GLY A 35 7.47 22.43 3.81
C GLY A 35 7.47 21.90 2.37
N THR A 36 8.44 21.05 2.02
CA THR A 36 8.54 20.48 0.65
C THR A 36 9.35 19.19 0.64
N THR A 37 8.98 18.26 -0.25
CA THR A 37 9.85 17.12 -0.57
C THR A 37 10.99 17.50 -1.53
N GLY A 38 10.98 18.71 -2.09
CA GLY A 38 11.88 19.14 -3.16
C GLY A 38 11.57 18.49 -4.52
N ILE A 39 10.38 17.90 -4.68
CA ILE A 39 9.86 17.32 -5.92
C ILE A 39 8.48 17.93 -6.17
N GLY A 40 8.43 18.99 -6.98
CA GLY A 40 7.22 19.84 -7.10
C GLY A 40 5.94 19.10 -7.50
N TRP A 41 6.03 18.15 -8.44
CA TRP A 41 4.86 17.36 -8.85
C TRP A 41 4.38 16.42 -7.75
N PHE A 42 5.27 15.94 -6.90
CA PHE A 42 4.93 15.03 -5.80
C PHE A 42 4.29 15.81 -4.65
N ASP A 43 4.81 16.98 -4.32
CA ASP A 43 4.18 17.90 -3.37
C ASP A 43 2.76 18.26 -3.80
N GLU A 44 2.56 18.58 -5.09
CA GLU A 44 1.23 18.88 -5.62
C GLU A 44 0.29 17.68 -5.60
N HIS A 45 0.82 16.49 -5.92
CA HIS A 45 0.07 15.26 -5.79
C HIS A 45 -0.39 15.02 -4.34
N ILE A 46 0.49 15.21 -3.35
CA ILE A 46 0.13 15.08 -1.92
C ILE A 46 -0.98 16.06 -1.54
N ARG A 47 -0.88 17.32 -1.97
CA ARG A 47 -1.85 18.37 -1.61
C ARG A 47 -3.25 18.12 -2.18
N THR A 48 -3.33 17.51 -3.36
CA THR A 48 -4.59 17.26 -4.06
C THR A 48 -5.17 15.86 -3.79
N ASN A 49 -4.37 14.92 -3.31
CA ASN A 49 -4.80 13.55 -3.08
C ASN A 49 -5.63 13.41 -1.78
N PRO A 50 -6.90 12.98 -1.85
CA PRO A 50 -7.74 12.82 -0.66
C PRO A 50 -7.20 11.81 0.36
N LEU A 51 -6.45 10.79 -0.07
CA LEU A 51 -5.82 9.81 0.82
C LEU A 51 -4.66 10.39 1.63
N ALA A 52 -3.97 11.39 1.08
CA ALA A 52 -2.91 12.11 1.76
C ALA A 52 -3.44 13.25 2.65
N GLY A 53 -4.66 13.72 2.39
CA GLY A 53 -5.28 14.90 3.00
C GLY A 53 -5.46 14.81 4.52
N THR A 54 -5.88 15.93 5.12
CA THR A 54 -6.01 16.05 6.58
C THR A 54 -7.34 15.52 7.11
N ASN A 55 -8.36 15.34 6.26
CA ASN A 55 -9.67 14.84 6.66
C ASN A 55 -9.64 13.31 6.86
N PRO A 56 -9.76 12.79 8.10
CA PRO A 56 -9.72 11.35 8.36
C PRO A 56 -10.88 10.57 7.73
N ALA A 57 -12.08 11.17 7.62
CA ALA A 57 -13.23 10.52 7.02
C ALA A 57 -13.04 10.35 5.50
N ALA A 58 -12.46 11.35 4.83
CA ALA A 58 -12.12 11.26 3.41
C ALA A 58 -11.09 10.14 3.16
N ARG A 59 -10.03 10.08 3.98
CA ARG A 59 -9.02 9.02 3.91
C ARG A 59 -9.61 7.64 4.13
N ALA A 60 -10.40 7.47 5.19
CA ALA A 60 -11.11 6.21 5.46
C ALA A 60 -12.04 5.81 4.31
N GLY A 61 -12.72 6.77 3.69
CA GLY A 61 -13.56 6.54 2.50
C GLY A 61 -12.77 6.04 1.29
N VAL A 62 -11.59 6.63 1.01
CA VAL A 62 -10.72 6.16 -0.07
C VAL A 62 -10.23 4.73 0.20
N VAL A 63 -9.78 4.43 1.42
CA VAL A 63 -9.30 3.09 1.78
C VAL A 63 -10.43 2.06 1.75
N ALA A 64 -11.64 2.42 2.19
CA ALA A 64 -12.82 1.56 2.04
C ALA A 64 -13.11 1.27 0.56
N GLY A 65 -13.04 2.27 -0.31
CA GLY A 65 -13.18 2.10 -1.76
C GLY A 65 -12.12 1.17 -2.36
N GLN A 66 -10.85 1.31 -1.94
CA GLN A 66 -9.78 0.39 -2.32
C GLN A 66 -10.06 -1.04 -1.84
N GLY A 67 -10.60 -1.22 -0.64
CA GLY A 67 -11.01 -2.52 -0.10
C GLY A 67 -12.10 -3.19 -0.95
N VAL A 68 -13.10 -2.43 -1.39
CA VAL A 68 -14.14 -2.92 -2.32
C VAL A 68 -13.54 -3.29 -3.66
N ALA A 69 -12.66 -2.45 -4.23
CA ALA A 69 -11.99 -2.75 -5.49
C ALA A 69 -11.15 -4.03 -5.38
N LEU A 70 -10.38 -4.19 -4.29
CA LEU A 70 -9.59 -5.38 -4.01
C LEU A 70 -10.48 -6.63 -3.93
N TRP A 71 -11.63 -6.53 -3.26
CA TRP A 71 -12.60 -7.61 -3.17
C TRP A 71 -13.16 -8.01 -4.54
N VAL A 72 -13.53 -7.04 -5.39
CA VAL A 72 -13.99 -7.32 -6.76
C VAL A 72 -12.92 -8.04 -7.56
N VAL A 73 -11.67 -7.55 -7.54
CA VAL A 73 -10.56 -8.18 -8.27
C VAL A 73 -10.28 -9.60 -7.76
N TYR A 74 -10.37 -9.82 -6.45
CA TYR A 74 -10.33 -11.15 -5.85
C TYR A 74 -11.42 -12.06 -6.42
N ARG A 75 -12.68 -11.61 -6.44
CA ARG A 75 -13.82 -12.40 -6.97
C ARG A 75 -13.62 -12.77 -8.44
N LEU A 76 -13.01 -11.89 -9.23
CA LEU A 76 -12.77 -12.13 -10.65
C LEU A 76 -11.60 -13.08 -10.95
N THR A 77 -10.68 -13.27 -10.00
CA THR A 77 -9.41 -13.99 -10.26
C THR A 77 -9.22 -15.26 -9.43
N ARG A 78 -9.95 -15.40 -8.31
CA ARG A 78 -9.80 -16.50 -7.33
C ARG A 78 -9.90 -17.90 -7.90
N ASP A 79 -10.65 -18.09 -8.99
CA ASP A 79 -10.86 -19.41 -9.59
C ASP A 79 -9.79 -19.76 -10.63
N SER A 80 -8.80 -18.87 -10.87
CA SER A 80 -7.65 -19.09 -11.75
C SER A 80 -6.34 -18.89 -11.00
N ARG A 81 -5.52 -19.95 -10.91
CA ARG A 81 -4.18 -19.90 -10.31
C ARG A 81 -3.29 -18.88 -11.02
N THR A 82 -3.29 -18.88 -12.35
CA THR A 82 -2.49 -17.98 -13.18
C THR A 82 -2.88 -16.52 -12.96
N LEU A 83 -4.18 -16.18 -13.06
CA LEU A 83 -4.63 -14.80 -12.86
C LEU A 83 -4.38 -14.35 -11.42
N THR A 84 -4.67 -15.20 -10.42
CA THR A 84 -4.37 -14.91 -9.02
C THR A 84 -2.89 -14.58 -8.86
N ARG A 85 -1.99 -15.40 -9.42
CA ARG A 85 -0.54 -15.17 -9.34
C ARG A 85 -0.13 -13.82 -9.91
N TRP A 86 -0.54 -13.52 -11.14
CA TRP A 86 -0.15 -12.28 -11.81
C TRP A 86 -0.66 -11.06 -11.05
N VAL A 87 -1.94 -11.05 -10.71
CA VAL A 87 -2.59 -9.90 -10.06
C VAL A 87 -2.05 -9.68 -8.65
N THR A 88 -1.98 -10.72 -7.82
CA THR A 88 -1.45 -10.59 -6.46
C THR A 88 0.04 -10.20 -6.46
N SER A 89 0.84 -10.72 -7.40
CA SER A 89 2.25 -10.32 -7.52
C SER A 89 2.38 -8.86 -7.94
N ALA A 90 1.58 -8.42 -8.92
CA ALA A 90 1.58 -7.02 -9.35
C ALA A 90 1.19 -6.08 -8.20
N LEU A 91 0.12 -6.40 -7.46
CA LEU A 91 -0.31 -5.62 -6.29
C LEU A 91 0.79 -5.51 -5.23
N VAL A 92 1.45 -6.63 -4.90
CA VAL A 92 2.53 -6.64 -3.90
C VAL A 92 3.74 -5.83 -4.37
N LEU A 93 4.10 -5.92 -5.65
CA LEU A 93 5.21 -5.13 -6.21
C LEU A 93 4.87 -3.62 -6.25
N SER A 94 3.64 -3.25 -6.58
CA SER A 94 3.18 -1.86 -6.54
C SER A 94 3.23 -1.30 -5.11
N TRP A 95 2.81 -2.06 -4.11
CA TRP A 95 2.93 -1.65 -2.71
C TRP A 95 4.40 -1.59 -2.25
N ALA A 96 5.25 -2.50 -2.71
CA ALA A 96 6.69 -2.44 -2.43
C ALA A 96 7.32 -1.15 -2.98
N ALA A 97 6.88 -0.68 -4.16
CA ALA A 97 7.31 0.61 -4.70
C ALA A 97 6.85 1.78 -3.81
N ALA A 98 5.62 1.73 -3.28
CA ALA A 98 5.15 2.72 -2.29
C ALA A 98 6.00 2.69 -1.02
N PHE A 99 6.36 1.51 -0.49
CA PHE A 99 7.26 1.39 0.67
C PHE A 99 8.61 2.05 0.44
N CYS A 100 9.21 1.81 -0.73
CA CYS A 100 10.47 2.46 -1.11
C CYS A 100 10.33 3.98 -1.23
N MET A 101 9.18 4.47 -1.72
CA MET A 101 8.89 5.90 -1.82
C MET A 101 8.81 6.54 -0.43
N HIS A 102 8.06 5.95 0.51
CA HIS A 102 7.98 6.42 1.90
C HIS A 102 9.35 6.49 2.57
N LEU A 103 10.18 5.44 2.43
CA LEU A 103 11.55 5.42 2.93
C LEU A 103 12.44 6.48 2.27
N GLY A 104 12.35 6.61 0.96
CA GLY A 104 13.12 7.58 0.18
C GLY A 104 12.78 9.02 0.55
N MET A 105 11.50 9.33 0.72
CA MET A 105 11.05 10.66 1.12
C MET A 105 11.43 10.98 2.56
N SER A 106 11.30 10.02 3.48
CA SER A 106 11.78 10.16 4.85
C SER A 106 13.28 10.44 4.91
N ALA A 107 14.09 9.67 4.17
CA ALA A 107 15.54 9.89 4.11
C ALA A 107 15.89 11.25 3.49
N ARG A 108 15.22 11.64 2.41
CA ARG A 108 15.45 12.90 1.69
C ARG A 108 15.12 14.12 2.54
N THR A 109 13.99 14.10 3.23
CA THR A 109 13.51 15.21 4.06
C THR A 109 14.06 15.17 5.48
N ARG A 110 14.81 14.11 5.84
CA ARG A 110 15.30 13.85 7.20
C ARG A 110 14.17 13.89 8.25
N SER A 111 13.02 13.34 7.88
CA SER A 111 11.81 13.31 8.69
C SER A 111 11.13 11.95 8.59
N PHE A 112 10.05 11.73 9.33
CA PHE A 112 9.31 10.47 9.32
C PHE A 112 7.98 10.63 8.58
N MET A 113 7.99 10.35 7.28
CA MET A 113 6.78 10.41 6.45
C MET A 113 5.78 9.32 6.89
N PRO A 114 4.49 9.66 7.08
CA PRO A 114 3.45 8.67 7.33
C PRO A 114 3.44 7.58 6.26
N GLY A 115 3.52 6.31 6.69
CA GLY A 115 3.72 5.13 5.83
C GLY A 115 5.10 4.51 6.01
N THR A 116 6.05 5.22 6.64
CA THR A 116 7.43 4.73 6.85
C THR A 116 7.50 3.60 7.87
N ALA A 117 6.70 3.64 8.94
CA ALA A 117 6.74 2.58 9.97
C ALA A 117 6.35 1.24 9.35
N THR A 118 5.21 1.23 8.65
CA THR A 118 4.72 0.06 7.95
C THR A 118 5.57 -0.33 6.75
N SER A 119 6.40 0.57 6.19
CA SER A 119 7.37 0.24 5.13
C SER A 119 8.57 -0.56 5.62
N ILE A 120 9.01 -0.32 6.86
CA ILE A 120 10.10 -1.08 7.50
C ILE A 120 9.55 -2.40 8.05
N ILE A 121 8.46 -2.33 8.82
CA ILE A 121 7.84 -3.50 9.47
C ILE A 121 6.31 -3.33 9.37
N PRO A 122 5.58 -4.08 8.52
CA PRO A 122 5.97 -5.29 7.78
C PRO A 122 6.50 -5.08 6.36
N GLY A 123 6.67 -3.86 5.85
CA GLY A 123 6.67 -3.52 4.42
C GLY A 123 7.54 -4.37 3.49
N ILE A 124 8.80 -4.00 3.27
CA ILE A 124 9.67 -4.73 2.32
C ILE A 124 9.84 -6.22 2.71
N PRO A 125 10.12 -6.58 3.97
CA PRO A 125 10.25 -7.99 4.37
C PRO A 125 8.96 -8.79 4.13
N GLY A 126 7.81 -8.20 4.41
CA GLY A 126 6.49 -8.77 4.19
C GLY A 126 6.19 -8.91 2.71
N ALA A 127 6.53 -7.94 1.86
CA ALA A 127 6.37 -8.05 0.41
C ALA A 127 7.16 -9.24 -0.16
N ILE A 128 8.43 -9.41 0.25
CA ILE A 128 9.25 -10.57 -0.14
C ILE A 128 8.58 -11.87 0.31
N TRP A 129 8.14 -11.92 1.56
CA TRP A 129 7.50 -13.09 2.13
C TRP A 129 6.19 -13.43 1.39
N VAL A 130 5.33 -12.45 1.13
CA VAL A 130 4.06 -12.62 0.40
C VAL A 130 4.32 -13.10 -1.03
N LEU A 131 5.30 -12.51 -1.74
CA LEU A 131 5.65 -12.95 -3.11
C LEU A 131 6.09 -14.42 -3.15
N ARG A 132 6.86 -14.87 -2.15
CA ARG A 132 7.22 -16.28 -2.01
C ARG A 132 5.99 -17.16 -1.80
N ARG A 133 5.09 -16.76 -0.89
CA ARG A 133 3.83 -17.49 -0.64
C ARG A 133 2.95 -17.56 -1.87
N ILE A 134 2.78 -16.46 -2.62
CA ILE A 134 2.02 -16.44 -3.87
C ILE A 134 2.60 -17.49 -4.82
N ARG A 135 3.92 -17.49 -5.03
CA ARG A 135 4.58 -18.46 -5.92
C ARG A 135 4.34 -19.91 -5.48
N GLU A 136 4.43 -20.21 -4.20
CA GLU A 136 4.21 -21.56 -3.66
C GLU A 136 2.75 -22.02 -3.78
N LEU A 137 1.80 -21.11 -3.56
CA LEU A 137 0.36 -21.40 -3.54
C LEU A 137 -0.28 -21.44 -4.94
N THR A 138 0.37 -20.81 -5.92
CA THR A 138 -0.13 -20.70 -7.30
C THR A 138 0.80 -21.35 -8.33
N ALA A 139 1.72 -22.19 -7.86
CA ALA A 139 2.47 -23.11 -8.69
C ALA A 139 1.56 -24.15 -9.36
#